data_AF-A0A7Y4FFA8-F1
#
_entry.id   AF-A0A7Y4FFA8-F1
#
_cell.length_a   1.000
_cell.length_b   1.000
_cell.length_c   1.000
_cell.angle_alpha   90.00
_cell.angle_beta   90.00
_cell.angle_gamma   90.00
#
_symmetry.space_group_name_H-M   'P 1'
#
loop_
_entity.id
_entity.type
_entity.pdbx_description
1 polymer ?
#
loop_
_entity_poly.entity_id
_entity_poly.type
_entity_poly.pdbx_seq_one_letter_code
_entity_poly.pdbx_strand_id
1 'polypeptide(L)'
;MKKLINVTAFLLTVIFASGCSGGKYFYLTDADVIENPYIVFNPPKQDWYLYKTRDWRVLYGGTSSENRAVQWIGLSNANPSIMTLRISTDNYISSEDNYYLNSDFDENYGRRFTKPDFLKRSKIQGITFFEKWTTHINGIHCMANSYLQGIGGSYAPTGSKTTHIDCGYYDRTISENDGMRMISIRYTINFYASTADEQKIENERYLKEAVKQIAESIKIKNLDVERMEEEGLMFYDKPFDLDPEDSFIWRAEDTKQ
;
A
#
# COMPACT_ATOMS: atom_id res chain seq x y z
N MET A 1 21.98 -70.25 18.56
CA MET A 1 23.17 -69.39 18.77
C MET A 1 22.95 -68.06 18.08
N LYS A 2 23.01 -66.97 18.87
CA LYS A 2 23.25 -65.53 18.56
C LYS A 2 23.02 -65.08 17.10
N LYS A 3 21.96 -64.29 16.85
CA LYS A 3 21.95 -62.80 16.75
C LYS A 3 22.94 -62.22 15.73
N LEU A 4 22.43 -61.56 14.70
CA LEU A 4 22.78 -60.17 14.36
C LEU A 4 21.84 -59.66 13.25
N ILE A 5 20.77 -59.00 13.69
CA ILE A 5 19.95 -58.12 12.87
C ILE A 5 20.77 -56.84 12.74
N ASN A 6 21.26 -56.54 11.54
CA ASN A 6 21.82 -55.23 11.21
C ASN A 6 20.67 -54.22 11.19
N VAL A 7 20.38 -53.65 12.36
CA VAL A 7 19.57 -52.44 12.48
C VAL A 7 20.47 -51.30 12.04
N THR A 8 20.32 -50.88 10.79
CA THR A 8 20.81 -49.59 10.32
C THR A 8 20.09 -48.52 11.13
N ALA A 9 20.74 -48.05 12.19
CA ALA A 9 20.26 -46.94 12.99
C ALA A 9 20.26 -45.69 12.08
N PHE A 10 19.08 -45.37 11.53
CA PHE A 10 18.80 -44.05 11.00
C PHE A 10 18.92 -43.10 12.20
N LEU A 11 20.06 -42.44 12.32
CA LEU A 11 20.27 -41.38 13.28
C LEU A 11 19.34 -40.24 12.86
N LEU A 12 18.11 -40.28 13.37
CA LEU A 12 17.19 -39.16 13.30
C LEU A 12 17.81 -38.08 14.18
N THR A 13 18.62 -37.21 13.58
CA THR A 13 19.03 -35.97 14.19
C THR A 13 17.77 -35.10 14.28
N VAL A 14 16.98 -35.32 15.33
CA VAL A 14 15.96 -34.37 15.76
C VAL A 14 16.75 -33.18 16.27
N ILE A 15 16.95 -32.21 15.37
CA ILE A 15 17.44 -30.88 15.73
C ILE A 15 16.33 -30.27 16.58
N PHE A 16 16.40 -30.49 17.90
CA PHE A 16 15.75 -29.63 18.86
C PHE A 16 16.41 -28.26 18.72
N ALA A 17 15.81 -27.40 17.89
CA ALA A 17 16.11 -25.97 17.85
C ALA A 17 15.61 -25.33 19.15
N SER A 18 16.30 -25.60 20.25
CA SER A 18 16.15 -24.85 21.49
C SER A 18 16.74 -23.46 21.30
N GLY A 19 15.86 -22.47 21.15
CA GLY A 19 16.11 -21.08 21.53
C GLY A 19 17.03 -20.27 20.62
N CYS A 20 16.53 -19.84 19.46
CA CYS A 20 17.04 -18.62 18.82
C CYS A 20 16.06 -17.49 19.10
N SER A 21 16.54 -16.40 19.68
CA SER A 21 15.85 -15.12 19.77
C SER A 21 15.43 -14.65 18.37
N GLY A 22 14.27 -15.10 17.90
CA GLY A 22 13.80 -14.78 16.56
C GLY A 22 13.62 -13.27 16.46
N GLY A 23 14.25 -12.64 15.46
CA GLY A 23 14.21 -11.19 15.24
C GLY A 23 12.80 -10.61 15.27
N LYS A 24 12.67 -9.30 15.53
CA LYS A 24 11.38 -8.60 15.68
C LYS A 24 10.57 -8.53 14.38
N TYR A 25 11.19 -8.87 13.26
CA TYR A 25 10.64 -8.74 11.92
C TYR A 25 10.88 -9.99 11.07
N PHE A 26 10.10 -10.12 10.00
CA PHE A 26 10.30 -11.05 8.89
C PHE A 26 10.65 -10.23 7.65
N TYR A 27 11.85 -10.41 7.10
CA TYR A 27 12.19 -9.81 5.81
C TYR A 27 11.44 -10.52 4.70
N LEU A 28 10.91 -9.74 3.77
CA LEU A 28 10.13 -10.21 2.65
C LEU A 28 11.03 -10.43 1.43
N THR A 29 10.69 -11.45 0.67
CA THR A 29 11.28 -11.84 -0.59
C THR A 29 10.20 -11.87 -1.67
N ASP A 30 10.61 -11.84 -2.93
CA ASP A 30 9.70 -11.92 -4.07
C ASP A 30 8.96 -13.28 -4.19
N ALA A 31 9.46 -14.30 -3.49
CA ALA A 31 8.83 -15.61 -3.38
C ALA A 31 7.74 -15.68 -2.29
N ASP A 32 7.67 -14.70 -1.39
CA ASP A 32 6.68 -14.70 -0.32
C ASP A 32 5.29 -14.38 -0.85
N VAL A 33 4.28 -14.92 -0.17
CA VAL A 33 2.86 -14.63 -0.44
C VAL A 33 2.24 -14.15 0.86
N ILE A 34 1.59 -13.00 0.80
CA ILE A 34 0.90 -12.40 1.94
C ILE A 34 -0.60 -12.56 1.72
N GLU A 35 -1.29 -13.03 2.76
CA GLU A 35 -2.70 -13.39 2.67
C GLU A 35 -3.44 -13.01 3.95
N ASN A 36 -4.67 -12.50 3.78
CA ASN A 36 -5.67 -12.42 4.83
C ASN A 36 -6.96 -13.13 4.34
N PRO A 37 -8.06 -13.18 5.11
CA PRO A 37 -9.28 -13.85 4.68
C PRO A 37 -9.90 -13.36 3.36
N TYR A 38 -9.58 -12.14 2.90
CA TYR A 38 -10.23 -11.45 1.77
C TYR A 38 -9.31 -11.20 0.57
N ILE A 39 -8.00 -11.11 0.79
CA ILE A 39 -7.02 -10.83 -0.28
C ILE A 39 -5.77 -11.68 -0.16
N VAL A 40 -5.13 -11.90 -1.30
CA VAL A 40 -3.77 -12.44 -1.45
C VAL A 40 -2.96 -11.47 -2.28
N PHE A 41 -1.69 -11.22 -1.96
CA PHE A 41 -0.79 -10.44 -2.81
C PHE A 41 0.66 -10.85 -2.58
N ASN A 42 1.52 -10.47 -3.52
CA ASN A 42 2.96 -10.60 -3.39
C ASN A 42 3.51 -9.31 -2.76
N PRO A 43 4.43 -9.41 -1.78
CA PRO A 43 5.07 -8.21 -1.28
C PRO A 43 5.90 -7.56 -2.38
N PRO A 44 6.30 -6.27 -2.20
CA PRO A 44 7.32 -5.69 -3.03
C PRO A 44 8.61 -6.51 -2.96
N LYS A 45 9.54 -6.22 -3.87
CA LYS A 45 10.93 -6.73 -3.82
C LYS A 45 11.62 -6.38 -2.48
N GLN A 46 12.92 -6.67 -2.42
CA GLN A 46 13.80 -6.54 -1.24
C GLN A 46 13.61 -5.25 -0.41
N ASP A 47 14.17 -5.24 0.81
CA ASP A 47 14.14 -4.13 1.78
C ASP A 47 12.80 -3.89 2.49
N TRP A 48 11.82 -4.75 2.26
CA TRP A 48 10.55 -4.73 2.99
C TRP A 48 10.50 -5.80 4.06
N TYR A 49 9.79 -5.51 5.15
CA TYR A 49 9.64 -6.44 6.26
C TYR A 49 8.31 -6.28 6.99
N LEU A 50 7.87 -7.35 7.63
CA LEU A 50 6.71 -7.39 8.53
C LEU A 50 7.19 -7.43 9.97
N TYR A 51 6.58 -6.63 10.84
CA TYR A 51 6.76 -6.82 12.28
C TYR A 51 6.00 -8.06 12.77
N LYS A 52 6.59 -8.80 13.70
CA LYS A 52 5.86 -9.83 14.45
C LYS A 52 4.65 -9.20 15.14
N THR A 53 3.52 -9.88 15.15
CA THR A 53 2.24 -9.35 15.67
C THR A 53 2.37 -8.68 17.03
N ARG A 54 3.15 -9.27 17.97
CA ARG A 54 3.41 -8.66 19.28
C ARG A 54 4.13 -7.31 19.16
N ASP A 55 5.21 -7.26 18.39
CA ASP A 55 6.02 -6.05 18.22
C ASP A 55 5.27 -4.99 17.41
N TRP A 56 4.48 -5.42 16.42
CA TRP A 56 3.56 -4.55 15.70
C TRP A 56 2.54 -3.90 16.65
N ARG A 57 1.91 -4.67 17.56
CA ARG A 57 0.94 -4.12 18.53
C ARG A 57 1.59 -3.09 19.45
N VAL A 58 2.82 -3.33 19.89
CA VAL A 58 3.55 -2.38 20.75
C VAL A 58 3.88 -1.10 19.99
N LEU A 59 4.32 -1.20 18.72
CA LEU A 59 4.69 -0.05 17.90
C LEU A 59 3.49 0.77 17.42
N TYR A 60 2.37 0.12 17.10
CA TYR A 60 1.24 0.73 16.42
C TYR A 60 -0.07 0.71 17.23
N GLY A 61 -0.01 0.33 18.51
CA GLY A 61 -1.13 0.44 19.45
C GLY A 61 -2.34 -0.44 19.17
N GLY A 62 -2.22 -1.46 18.31
CA GLY A 62 -3.39 -2.24 17.87
C GLY A 62 -3.97 -3.19 18.92
N THR A 63 -5.28 -3.40 18.85
CA THR A 63 -6.04 -4.28 19.75
C THR A 63 -5.99 -5.74 19.28
N SER A 64 -6.11 -6.69 20.23
CA SER A 64 -5.89 -8.12 20.00
C SER A 64 -7.07 -8.87 19.38
N SER A 65 -8.19 -8.22 19.11
CA SER A 65 -9.36 -8.84 18.51
C SER A 65 -9.23 -8.78 16.99
N GLU A 66 -9.14 -9.95 16.34
CA GLU A 66 -9.35 -10.07 14.89
C GLU A 66 -10.74 -9.52 14.56
N ASN A 67 -10.82 -8.24 14.18
CA ASN A 67 -12.05 -7.68 13.70
C ASN A 67 -12.26 -8.19 12.28
N ARG A 68 -13.16 -9.16 12.09
CA ARG A 68 -13.44 -9.68 10.75
C ARG A 68 -13.92 -8.59 9.79
N ALA A 69 -14.51 -7.51 10.30
CA ALA A 69 -14.84 -6.33 9.51
C ALA A 69 -13.60 -5.68 8.90
N VAL A 70 -12.55 -5.45 9.71
CA VAL A 70 -11.34 -4.71 9.35
C VAL A 70 -10.08 -5.58 9.48
N GLN A 71 -9.48 -5.92 8.36
CA GLN A 71 -8.17 -6.59 8.32
C GLN A 71 -7.14 -5.63 7.76
N TRP A 72 -5.96 -5.55 8.37
CA TRP A 72 -4.89 -4.67 7.88
C TRP A 72 -3.55 -5.40 7.96
N ILE A 73 -2.67 -5.09 7.00
CA ILE A 73 -1.31 -5.60 6.90
C ILE A 73 -0.40 -4.41 6.70
N GLY A 74 0.60 -4.25 7.58
CA GLY A 74 1.56 -3.15 7.52
C GLY A 74 2.94 -3.65 7.14
N LEU A 75 3.43 -3.24 5.97
CA LEU A 75 4.80 -3.43 5.52
C LEU A 75 5.65 -2.22 5.91
N SER A 76 6.85 -2.48 6.42
CA SER A 76 7.84 -1.46 6.72
C SER A 76 9.04 -1.62 5.79
N ASN A 77 9.73 -0.52 5.52
CA ASN A 77 10.90 -0.52 4.65
C ASN A 77 12.18 -0.23 5.45
N ALA A 78 13.31 -0.77 5.01
CA ALA A 78 14.62 -0.52 5.63
C ALA A 78 15.04 0.96 5.54
N ASN A 79 14.56 1.70 4.54
CA ASN A 79 14.75 3.14 4.43
C ASN A 79 13.76 3.89 5.34
N PRO A 80 14.23 4.64 6.35
CA PRO A 80 13.36 5.32 7.31
C PRO A 80 12.55 6.48 6.72
N SER A 81 12.92 6.96 5.52
CA SER A 81 12.10 7.93 4.77
C SER A 81 10.80 7.30 4.25
N ILE A 82 10.75 5.97 4.12
CA ILE A 82 9.57 5.23 3.68
C ILE A 82 8.93 4.62 4.93
N MET A 83 7.94 5.31 5.47
CA MET A 83 7.42 4.96 6.80
C MET A 83 6.72 3.61 6.82
N THR A 84 5.62 3.50 6.08
CA THR A 84 4.76 2.32 6.13
C THR A 84 3.92 2.27 4.87
N LEU A 85 3.78 1.07 4.32
CA LEU A 85 2.77 0.72 3.34
C LEU A 85 1.78 -0.20 4.03
N ARG A 86 0.52 0.22 4.10
CA ARG A 86 -0.57 -0.52 4.71
C ARG A 86 -1.55 -0.93 3.63
N ILE A 87 -1.93 -2.21 3.64
CA ILE A 87 -3.05 -2.72 2.86
C ILE A 87 -4.13 -3.12 3.87
N SER A 88 -5.37 -2.72 3.64
CA SER A 88 -6.49 -3.13 4.49
C SER A 88 -7.72 -3.51 3.69
N THR A 89 -8.57 -4.32 4.30
CA THR A 89 -9.90 -4.64 3.81
C THR A 89 -10.92 -4.34 4.90
N ASP A 90 -11.94 -3.57 4.57
CA ASP A 90 -12.99 -3.12 5.49
C ASP A 90 -14.38 -3.51 4.96
N ASN A 91 -15.37 -3.65 5.85
CA ASN A 91 -16.79 -3.70 5.49
C ASN A 91 -17.47 -2.31 5.58
N TYR A 92 -16.77 -1.29 6.08
CA TYR A 92 -17.23 0.08 6.11
C TYR A 92 -16.89 0.80 4.80
N ILE A 93 -17.92 1.36 4.16
CA ILE A 93 -17.79 2.28 3.04
C ILE A 93 -18.51 3.55 3.48
N SER A 94 -17.77 4.67 3.53
CA SER A 94 -18.40 5.93 3.89
C SER A 94 -19.40 6.34 2.81
N SER A 95 -20.36 7.22 3.14
CA SER A 95 -21.28 7.75 2.12
C SER A 95 -20.56 8.50 1.00
N GLU A 96 -19.40 9.08 1.30
CA GLU A 96 -18.52 9.72 0.33
C GLU A 96 -17.91 8.67 -0.60
N ASP A 97 -17.33 7.59 -0.05
CA ASP A 97 -16.77 6.49 -0.83
C ASP A 97 -17.84 5.81 -1.69
N ASN A 98 -19.04 5.57 -1.13
CA ASN A 98 -20.18 5.01 -1.87
C ASN A 98 -20.58 5.90 -3.07
N TYR A 99 -20.59 7.22 -2.90
CA TYR A 99 -20.85 8.14 -4.01
C TYR A 99 -19.79 8.02 -5.10
N TYR A 100 -18.51 7.94 -4.75
CA TYR A 100 -17.44 7.82 -5.75
C TYR A 100 -17.35 6.44 -6.41
N LEU A 101 -17.76 5.38 -5.71
CA LEU A 101 -17.84 4.05 -6.28
C LEU A 101 -18.98 3.94 -7.31
N ASN A 102 -20.08 4.66 -7.08
CA ASN A 102 -21.32 4.52 -7.86
C ASN A 102 -21.69 5.73 -8.73
N SER A 103 -20.80 6.71 -8.87
CA SER A 103 -21.02 7.84 -9.79
C SER A 103 -20.01 7.81 -10.92
N ASP A 104 -20.47 8.18 -12.12
CA ASP A 104 -19.63 8.62 -13.23
C ASP A 104 -18.84 9.85 -12.77
N PHE A 105 -17.75 9.62 -12.03
CA PHE A 105 -16.93 10.68 -11.50
C PHE A 105 -16.38 11.49 -12.67
N ASP A 106 -16.74 12.78 -12.72
CA ASP A 106 -16.12 13.72 -13.63
C ASP A 106 -14.64 13.83 -13.26
N GLU A 107 -13.78 13.21 -14.07
CA GLU A 107 -12.31 13.26 -13.95
C GLU A 107 -11.78 14.70 -13.76
N ASN A 108 -12.56 15.72 -14.15
CA ASN A 108 -12.24 17.14 -14.01
C ASN A 108 -12.54 17.74 -12.62
N TYR A 109 -13.29 17.07 -11.75
CA TYR A 109 -13.64 17.61 -10.42
C TYR A 109 -12.44 17.57 -9.45
N GLY A 110 -11.53 16.59 -9.63
CA GLY A 110 -10.35 16.37 -8.77
C GLY A 110 -9.13 17.24 -9.10
N ARG A 111 -9.01 17.79 -10.32
CA ARG A 111 -7.91 18.71 -10.70
C ARG A 111 -8.13 20.15 -10.22
N ARG A 112 -8.96 20.36 -9.20
CA ARG A 112 -9.03 21.65 -8.50
C ARG A 112 -7.91 21.66 -7.47
N PHE A 113 -7.15 22.75 -7.41
CA PHE A 113 -5.95 22.94 -6.60
C PHE A 113 -4.74 22.21 -7.22
N THR A 114 -4.09 22.75 -8.25
CA THR A 114 -3.17 23.89 -8.13
C THR A 114 -2.68 24.23 -9.55
N LYS A 115 -2.53 25.52 -9.91
CA LYS A 115 -2.06 25.87 -11.28
C LYS A 115 -0.69 25.20 -11.54
N PRO A 116 -0.45 24.58 -12.71
CA PRO A 116 0.83 23.93 -13.04
C PRO A 116 2.05 24.84 -12.81
N ASP A 117 1.91 26.14 -13.10
CA ASP A 117 2.97 27.14 -12.90
C ASP A 117 3.29 27.45 -11.43
N PHE A 118 2.38 27.12 -10.50
CA PHE A 118 2.59 27.28 -9.07
C PHE A 118 3.35 26.07 -8.50
N LEU A 119 3.00 24.86 -8.93
CA LEU A 119 3.76 23.64 -8.64
C LEU A 119 5.18 23.71 -9.21
N LYS A 120 5.34 24.28 -10.40
CA LYS A 120 6.65 24.49 -11.08
C LYS A 120 7.57 25.49 -10.36
N ARG A 121 7.01 26.47 -9.65
CA ARG A 121 7.77 27.51 -8.92
C ARG A 121 8.07 27.14 -7.47
N SER A 122 7.23 26.29 -6.89
CA SER A 122 7.39 25.82 -5.53
C SER A 122 8.21 24.55 -5.55
N LYS A 123 9.52 24.71 -5.29
CA LYS A 123 10.41 23.58 -4.96
C LYS A 123 9.65 22.62 -4.02
N ILE A 124 9.84 21.31 -4.22
CA ILE A 124 9.18 20.10 -3.67
C ILE A 124 8.73 20.13 -2.18
N GLN A 125 9.01 21.18 -1.41
CA GLN A 125 9.10 21.16 0.04
C GLN A 125 8.41 22.33 0.76
N GLY A 126 7.62 23.19 0.12
CA GLY A 126 7.11 24.40 0.80
C GLY A 126 5.61 24.44 1.10
N ILE A 127 4.81 23.56 0.51
CA ILE A 127 3.36 23.78 0.39
C ILE A 127 2.60 22.51 0.71
N THR A 128 1.53 22.67 1.50
CA THR A 128 0.55 21.62 1.75
C THR A 128 -0.46 21.61 0.63
N PHE A 129 -0.67 20.47 -0.01
CA PHE A 129 -1.69 20.31 -1.05
C PHE A 129 -2.40 18.95 -0.93
N PHE A 130 -3.54 18.87 -1.61
CA PHE A 130 -4.37 17.68 -1.70
C PHE A 130 -4.68 17.38 -3.17
N GLU A 131 -4.46 16.15 -3.59
CA GLU A 131 -4.73 15.65 -4.94
C GLU A 131 -5.71 14.49 -4.87
N LYS A 132 -6.64 14.40 -5.82
CA LYS A 132 -7.56 13.26 -6.01
C LYS A 132 -7.53 12.83 -7.47
N TRP A 133 -7.48 11.53 -7.75
CA TRP A 133 -7.54 10.96 -9.09
C TRP A 133 -8.16 9.56 -9.05
N THR A 134 -8.47 9.01 -10.22
CA THR A 134 -8.99 7.65 -10.38
C THR A 134 -7.86 6.71 -10.81
N THR A 135 -7.86 5.49 -10.28
CA THR A 135 -6.99 4.39 -10.74
C THR A 135 -7.76 3.08 -10.72
N HIS A 136 -7.13 1.98 -11.16
CA HIS A 136 -7.80 0.69 -11.27
C HIS A 136 -6.93 -0.45 -10.74
N ILE A 137 -7.47 -1.29 -9.86
CA ILE A 137 -6.77 -2.48 -9.36
C ILE A 137 -7.49 -3.72 -9.87
N ASN A 138 -6.84 -4.48 -10.75
CA ASN A 138 -7.44 -5.63 -11.45
C ASN A 138 -8.78 -5.31 -12.14
N GLY A 139 -8.86 -4.14 -12.76
CA GLY A 139 -10.07 -3.64 -13.40
C GLY A 139 -11.11 -3.07 -12.44
N ILE A 140 -10.92 -3.11 -11.13
CA ILE A 140 -11.86 -2.49 -10.18
C ILE A 140 -11.59 -1.00 -10.11
N HIS A 141 -12.63 -0.18 -10.20
CA HIS A 141 -12.54 1.26 -10.03
C HIS A 141 -12.08 1.65 -8.63
N CYS A 142 -11.09 2.54 -8.55
CA CYS A 142 -10.52 3.01 -7.29
C CYS A 142 -10.40 4.52 -7.27
N MET A 143 -10.67 5.12 -6.12
CA MET A 143 -10.32 6.51 -5.83
C MET A 143 -8.95 6.56 -5.18
N ALA A 144 -8.05 7.39 -5.70
CA ALA A 144 -6.79 7.68 -5.08
C ALA A 144 -6.76 9.14 -4.62
N ASN A 145 -6.13 9.39 -3.47
CA ASN A 145 -5.88 10.73 -2.98
C ASN A 145 -4.51 10.84 -2.33
N SER A 146 -3.86 11.99 -2.48
CA SER A 146 -2.61 12.31 -1.80
C SER A 146 -2.73 13.60 -1.01
N TYR A 147 -2.19 13.57 0.20
CA TYR A 147 -1.98 14.73 1.02
C TYR A 147 -0.49 14.94 1.22
N LEU A 148 0.06 16.02 0.65
CA LEU A 148 1.41 16.48 0.95
C LEU A 148 1.33 17.49 2.09
N GLN A 149 2.12 17.28 3.13
CA GLN A 149 2.49 18.26 4.13
C GLN A 149 3.90 18.77 3.83
N GLY A 150 4.02 20.06 3.54
CA GLY A 150 5.29 20.71 3.21
C GLY A 150 6.28 20.79 4.39
N ILE A 151 7.53 21.09 4.09
CA ILE A 151 8.63 21.37 5.03
C ILE A 151 8.60 22.88 5.36
N GLY A 152 8.36 23.22 6.62
CA GLY A 152 8.30 24.62 7.08
C GLY A 152 9.67 25.26 7.37
N GLY A 153 10.73 24.84 6.67
CA GLY A 153 12.11 25.27 6.95
C GLY A 153 12.66 24.72 8.27
N SER A 154 13.51 25.49 8.95
CA SER A 154 14.22 25.07 10.19
C SER A 154 13.30 24.73 11.37
N TYR A 155 12.07 25.26 11.40
CA TYR A 155 11.09 25.02 12.45
C TYR A 155 10.22 23.77 12.23
N ALA A 156 10.18 23.25 11.00
CA ALA A 156 9.51 22.00 10.65
C ALA A 156 10.35 21.27 9.58
N PRO A 157 11.47 20.64 9.99
CA PRO A 157 12.46 20.06 9.07
C PRO A 157 11.98 18.76 8.42
N THR A 158 10.71 18.41 8.59
CA THR A 158 10.08 17.18 8.11
C THR A 158 8.77 17.52 7.40
N GLY A 159 8.64 17.05 6.18
CA GLY A 159 7.38 16.99 5.44
C GLY A 159 6.98 15.53 5.23
N SER A 160 5.76 15.29 4.78
CA SER A 160 5.32 13.94 4.41
C SER A 160 4.33 13.98 3.27
N LYS A 161 4.31 12.97 2.42
CA LYS A 161 3.23 12.71 1.46
C LYS A 161 2.58 11.40 1.85
N THR A 162 1.29 11.44 2.16
CA THR A 162 0.48 10.25 2.40
C THR A 162 -0.49 10.08 1.25
N THR A 163 -0.48 8.90 0.64
CA THR A 163 -1.42 8.53 -0.41
C THR A 163 -2.33 7.42 0.10
N HIS A 164 -3.61 7.50 -0.27
CA HIS A 164 -4.62 6.47 -0.05
C HIS A 164 -5.22 6.08 -1.40
N ILE A 165 -5.48 4.80 -1.60
CA ILE A 165 -6.17 4.24 -2.76
C ILE A 165 -7.24 3.33 -2.22
N ASP A 166 -8.50 3.62 -2.55
CA ASP A 166 -9.66 2.94 -2.03
C ASP A 166 -10.48 2.37 -3.19
N CYS A 167 -10.69 1.06 -3.18
CA CYS A 167 -11.42 0.31 -4.21
C CYS A 167 -12.57 -0.44 -3.55
N GLY A 168 -13.80 -0.15 -3.97
CA GLY A 168 -15.00 -0.85 -3.52
C GLY A 168 -15.23 -2.11 -4.33
N TYR A 169 -15.71 -3.16 -3.69
CA TYR A 169 -16.04 -4.42 -4.35
C TYR A 169 -17.14 -5.17 -3.58
N TYR A 170 -17.84 -6.06 -4.28
CA TYR A 170 -18.79 -6.98 -3.65
C TYR A 170 -18.14 -8.33 -3.33
N ASP A 171 -18.36 -8.83 -2.12
CA ASP A 171 -17.96 -10.16 -1.67
C ASP A 171 -19.20 -11.05 -1.58
N ARG A 172 -19.25 -12.10 -2.42
CA ARG A 172 -20.40 -13.02 -2.52
C ARG A 172 -20.69 -13.80 -1.24
N THR A 173 -19.78 -13.81 -0.28
CA THR A 173 -19.89 -14.56 0.98
C THR A 173 -20.33 -13.71 2.16
N ILE A 174 -20.41 -12.39 1.99
CA ILE A 174 -20.78 -11.45 3.04
C ILE A 174 -22.18 -10.92 2.78
N SER A 175 -23.04 -10.96 3.80
CA SER A 175 -24.41 -10.41 3.74
C SER A 175 -24.57 -9.07 4.47
N GLU A 176 -23.56 -8.68 5.26
CA GLU A 176 -23.51 -7.36 5.91
C GLU A 176 -23.25 -6.28 4.86
N ASN A 177 -23.88 -5.10 5.01
CA ASN A 177 -23.77 -4.00 4.05
C ASN A 177 -23.95 -4.42 2.59
N ASP A 178 -24.87 -5.35 2.34
CA ASP A 178 -25.15 -5.89 0.99
C ASP A 178 -23.92 -6.55 0.32
N GLY A 179 -23.00 -7.08 1.13
CA GLY A 179 -21.77 -7.71 0.66
C GLY A 179 -20.69 -6.73 0.20
N MET A 180 -20.92 -5.42 0.35
CA MET A 180 -19.98 -4.40 -0.08
C MET A 180 -18.77 -4.32 0.87
N ARG A 181 -17.58 -4.25 0.29
CA ARG A 181 -16.30 -4.18 1.00
C ARG A 181 -15.36 -3.21 0.30
N MET A 182 -14.33 -2.76 1.03
CA MET A 182 -13.32 -1.85 0.51
C MET A 182 -11.93 -2.45 0.67
N ILE A 183 -11.10 -2.36 -0.37
CA ILE A 183 -9.65 -2.51 -0.28
C ILE A 183 -9.04 -1.13 -0.22
N SER A 184 -8.17 -0.90 0.76
CA SER A 184 -7.42 0.35 0.91
C SER A 184 -5.92 0.08 0.87
N ILE A 185 -5.19 0.80 0.02
CA ILE A 185 -3.73 0.87 0.06
C ILE A 185 -3.34 2.27 0.54
N ARG A 186 -2.69 2.35 1.69
CA ARG A 186 -2.17 3.58 2.26
C ARG A 186 -0.65 3.53 2.35
N TYR A 187 0.03 4.54 1.84
CA TYR A 187 1.48 4.65 2.01
C TYR A 187 1.92 6.07 2.33
N THR A 188 3.00 6.18 3.09
CA THR A 188 3.57 7.47 3.49
C THR A 188 5.08 7.51 3.22
N ILE A 189 5.50 8.58 2.56
CA ILE A 189 6.90 8.97 2.44
C ILE A 189 7.16 10.25 3.23
N ASN A 190 8.26 10.27 3.98
CA ASN A 190 8.76 11.45 4.66
C ASN A 190 9.84 12.13 3.83
N PHE A 191 9.84 13.46 3.90
CA PHE A 191 10.88 14.30 3.32
C PHE A 191 11.59 15.02 4.45
N TYR A 192 12.88 14.77 4.58
CA TYR A 192 13.72 15.50 5.53
C TYR A 192 14.42 16.65 4.81
N ALA A 193 14.47 17.83 5.45
CA ALA A 193 15.18 18.99 4.91
C ALA A 193 16.65 18.68 4.58
N SER A 194 17.28 17.77 5.34
CA SER A 194 18.66 17.31 5.16
C SER A 194 18.88 16.36 3.99
N THR A 195 17.83 15.77 3.42
CA THR A 195 17.97 14.80 2.31
C THR A 195 18.05 15.56 0.98
N ALA A 196 19.00 15.20 0.12
CA ALA A 196 19.12 15.76 -1.24
C ALA A 196 17.83 15.56 -2.05
N ASP A 197 17.54 16.49 -2.95
CA ASP A 197 16.29 16.46 -3.73
C ASP A 197 16.22 15.24 -4.65
N GLU A 198 17.34 14.83 -5.24
CA GLU A 198 17.44 13.62 -6.06
C GLU A 198 17.09 12.36 -5.26
N GLN A 199 17.53 12.28 -4.00
CA GLN A 199 17.23 11.15 -3.13
C GLN A 199 15.76 11.14 -2.70
N LYS A 200 15.14 12.31 -2.50
CA LYS A 200 13.70 12.41 -2.22
C LYS A 200 12.87 11.88 -3.39
N ILE A 201 13.22 12.29 -4.62
CA ILE A 201 12.60 11.83 -5.86
C ILE A 201 12.77 10.32 -6.01
N GLU A 202 13.97 9.82 -5.78
CA GLU A 202 14.26 8.39 -5.90
C GLU A 202 13.50 7.55 -4.86
N ASN A 203 13.40 8.03 -3.62
CA ASN A 203 12.61 7.36 -2.58
C ASN A 203 11.12 7.31 -2.95
N GLU A 204 10.57 8.39 -3.51
CA GLU A 204 9.16 8.42 -3.96
C GLU A 204 8.95 7.45 -5.12
N ARG A 205 9.84 7.46 -6.11
CA ARG A 205 9.81 6.53 -7.25
C ARG A 205 9.87 5.08 -6.77
N TYR A 206 10.80 4.76 -5.89
CA TYR A 206 10.93 3.43 -5.29
C TYR A 206 9.64 2.99 -4.57
N LEU A 207 9.03 3.88 -3.78
CA LEU A 207 7.78 3.57 -3.08
C LEU A 207 6.62 3.36 -4.05
N LYS A 208 6.48 4.20 -5.08
CA LYS A 208 5.45 4.03 -6.12
C LYS A 208 5.60 2.70 -6.86
N GLU A 209 6.82 2.30 -7.20
CA GLU A 209 7.10 1.00 -7.82
C GLU A 209 6.74 -0.18 -6.90
N ALA A 210 7.00 -0.06 -5.59
CA ALA A 210 6.60 -1.06 -4.61
C ALA A 210 5.07 -1.18 -4.49
N VAL A 211 4.36 -0.05 -4.48
CA VAL A 211 2.89 -0.03 -4.46
C VAL A 211 2.32 -0.63 -5.74
N LYS A 212 2.91 -0.32 -6.89
CA LYS A 212 2.53 -0.89 -8.19
C LYS A 212 2.66 -2.42 -8.20
N GLN A 213 3.78 -2.97 -7.73
CA GLN A 213 3.96 -4.42 -7.62
C GLN A 213 2.89 -5.07 -6.74
N ILE A 214 2.54 -4.46 -5.61
CA ILE A 214 1.48 -4.96 -4.75
C ILE A 214 0.14 -4.90 -5.49
N ALA A 215 -0.23 -3.73 -6.02
CA ALA A 215 -1.51 -3.52 -6.70
C ALA A 215 -1.73 -4.50 -7.86
N GLU A 216 -0.71 -4.72 -8.69
CA GLU A 216 -0.74 -5.67 -9.81
C GLU A 216 -0.80 -7.15 -9.38
N SER A 217 -0.41 -7.46 -8.13
CA SER A 217 -0.42 -8.83 -7.60
C SER A 217 -1.62 -9.15 -6.71
N ILE A 218 -2.42 -8.15 -6.31
CA ILE A 218 -3.59 -8.36 -5.47
C ILE A 218 -4.54 -9.35 -6.15
N LYS A 219 -5.09 -10.26 -5.37
CA LYS A 219 -6.20 -11.14 -5.76
C LYS A 219 -7.25 -11.06 -4.68
N ILE A 220 -8.45 -10.64 -5.07
CA ILE A 220 -9.60 -10.56 -4.16
C ILE A 220 -10.28 -11.92 -4.12
N LYS A 221 -10.42 -12.47 -2.93
CA LYS A 221 -11.15 -13.70 -2.69
C LYS A 221 -12.64 -13.41 -2.73
N ASN A 222 -13.41 -14.35 -3.26
CA ASN A 222 -14.88 -14.28 -3.26
C ASN A 222 -15.48 -13.06 -3.97
N LEU A 223 -14.72 -12.34 -4.80
CA LEU A 223 -15.21 -11.21 -5.59
C LEU A 223 -16.46 -11.61 -6.39
N ASP A 224 -17.55 -10.87 -6.22
CA ASP A 224 -18.78 -11.05 -6.99
C ASP A 224 -18.66 -10.32 -8.34
N VAL A 225 -17.92 -10.94 -9.26
CA VAL A 225 -17.62 -10.36 -10.58
C VAL A 225 -18.90 -10.09 -11.38
N GLU A 226 -19.88 -11.00 -11.32
CA GLU A 226 -21.13 -10.87 -12.06
C GLU A 226 -21.88 -9.59 -11.64
N ARG A 227 -22.01 -9.37 -10.33
CA ARG A 227 -22.63 -8.15 -9.80
C ARG A 227 -21.80 -6.90 -10.11
N MET A 228 -20.48 -6.97 -9.99
CA MET A 228 -19.59 -5.85 -10.32
C MET A 228 -19.71 -5.45 -11.80
N GLU A 229 -19.86 -6.41 -12.71
CA GLU A 229 -20.09 -6.15 -14.13
C GLU A 229 -21.49 -5.56 -14.41
N GLU A 230 -22.53 -6.11 -13.76
CA GLU A 230 -23.91 -5.62 -13.89
C GLU A 230 -24.03 -4.15 -13.44
N GLU A 231 -23.33 -3.78 -12.37
CA GLU A 231 -23.31 -2.41 -11.82
C GLU A 231 -22.27 -1.50 -12.51
N GLY A 232 -21.52 -1.99 -13.51
CA GLY A 232 -20.56 -1.18 -14.27
C GLY A 232 -19.29 -0.80 -13.49
N LEU A 233 -18.92 -1.57 -12.47
CA LEU A 233 -17.77 -1.35 -11.58
C LEU A 233 -16.47 -2.02 -12.06
N MET A 234 -16.51 -2.68 -13.23
CA MET A 234 -15.38 -3.39 -13.85
C MET A 234 -14.89 -2.70 -15.14
N PHE A 235 -13.59 -2.42 -15.18
CA PHE A 235 -12.86 -1.68 -16.20
C PHE A 235 -11.62 -2.48 -16.65
N TYR A 236 -11.85 -3.61 -17.33
CA TYR A 236 -10.79 -4.56 -17.68
C TYR A 236 -9.70 -4.02 -18.63
N ASP A 237 -10.00 -2.95 -19.36
CA ASP A 237 -9.08 -2.28 -20.30
C ASP A 237 -8.19 -1.25 -19.61
N LYS A 238 -8.43 -0.93 -18.33
CA LYS A 238 -7.70 0.10 -17.58
C LYS A 238 -6.61 -0.53 -16.71
N PRO A 239 -5.31 -0.29 -16.99
CA PRO A 239 -4.24 -0.77 -16.12
C PRO A 239 -4.19 0.02 -14.81
N PHE A 240 -3.51 -0.55 -13.80
CA PHE A 240 -3.16 0.19 -12.60
C PHE A 240 -2.15 1.28 -12.93
N ASP A 241 -2.43 2.49 -12.43
CA ASP A 241 -1.51 3.60 -12.58
C ASP A 241 -1.51 4.51 -11.34
N LEU A 242 -0.32 4.89 -10.91
CA LEU A 242 -0.09 5.85 -9.84
C LEU A 242 0.26 7.20 -10.46
N ASP A 243 -0.72 7.71 -11.19
CA ASP A 243 -0.62 8.90 -12.03
C ASP A 243 0.49 8.79 -13.11
N PRO A 244 0.10 8.54 -14.38
CA PRO A 244 0.99 8.65 -15.52
C PRO A 244 1.27 10.12 -15.78
N GLU A 245 2.51 10.54 -15.55
CA GLU A 245 3.12 11.70 -16.20
C GLU A 245 2.50 13.11 -15.96
N ASP A 246 1.38 13.29 -15.25
CA ASP A 246 0.86 14.65 -14.96
C ASP A 246 1.35 15.23 -13.61
N SER A 247 2.03 14.44 -12.77
CA SER A 247 2.76 14.90 -11.57
C SER A 247 4.25 15.19 -11.80
N PHE A 248 4.67 15.43 -13.05
CA PHE A 248 5.98 16.03 -13.33
C PHE A 248 6.07 17.43 -12.71
N ILE A 249 6.63 17.53 -11.51
CA ILE A 249 7.34 18.74 -11.10
C ILE A 249 8.53 18.87 -12.04
N TRP A 250 8.39 19.72 -13.06
CA TRP A 250 9.43 20.03 -14.03
C TRP A 250 10.77 20.26 -13.34
N ARG A 251 11.80 19.55 -13.82
CA ARG A 251 13.20 19.95 -13.64
C ARG A 251 13.33 21.41 -14.07
N ALA A 252 13.99 22.21 -13.25
CA ALA A 252 14.60 23.44 -13.76
C ALA A 252 15.75 23.01 -14.68
N GLU A 253 15.58 23.19 -15.98
CA GLU A 253 16.75 23.45 -16.81
C GLU A 253 17.24 24.85 -16.45
N ASP A 254 18.50 24.92 -16.05
CA ASP A 254 19.25 26.15 -15.87
C ASP A 254 19.34 26.88 -17.22
N THR A 255 18.39 27.76 -17.52
CA THR A 255 18.65 28.84 -18.48
C THR A 255 19.12 30.06 -17.72
N LYS A 256 20.45 30.13 -17.54
CA LYS A 256 21.14 31.42 -17.49
C LYS A 256 20.85 32.18 -18.78
N GLN A 257 20.24 33.35 -18.67
CA GLN A 257 20.54 34.53 -19.48
C GLN A 257 20.06 35.79 -18.77
#